data_AF-D1YJS1-F1
#
_entry.id   AF-D1YJS1-F1
#
_cell.length_a   1.000
_cell.length_b   1.000
_cell.length_c   1.000
_cell.angle_alpha   90.00
_cell.angle_beta   90.00
_cell.angle_gamma   90.00
#
_symmetry.space_group_name_H-M   'P 1'
#
loop_
_entity.id
_entity.type
_entity.pdbx_description
1 polymer ?
#
loop_
_entity_poly.entity_id
_entity_poly.type
_entity_poly.pdbx_seq_one_letter_code
_entity_poly.pdbx_strand_id
1 'polypeptide(L)'
;MQSKLISAVEFKYDRHLTDVILDTIESNLVDELNTPENHENLKRLRSYLHRRWVDIKPFKMRHLSVIKAIGCCESNHRKYTYRVKGQGKYWSEDGAEGMC
;
A
#
# COMPACT_ATOMS: atom_id res chain seq x y z
N MET A 1 -11.82 5.11 10.16
CA MET A 1 -12.21 4.45 8.89
C MET A 1 -11.09 3.60 8.32
N GLN A 2 -9.84 4.08 8.27
CA GLN A 2 -8.68 3.33 7.75
C GLN A 2 -8.51 1.90 8.30
N SER A 3 -8.61 1.72 9.62
CA SER A 3 -8.51 0.39 10.26
C SER A 3 -9.61 -0.59 9.83
N LYS A 4 -10.80 -0.10 9.48
CA LYS A 4 -11.89 -0.93 8.92
C LYS A 4 -11.57 -1.37 7.49
N LEU A 5 -11.03 -0.48 6.67
CA LEU A 5 -10.61 -0.79 5.30
C LEU A 5 -9.48 -1.83 5.28
N ILE A 6 -8.47 -1.65 6.13
CA ILE A 6 -7.37 -2.64 6.30
C ILE A 6 -7.94 -3.99 6.71
N SER A 7 -8.87 -4.02 7.67
CA SER A 7 -9.53 -5.25 8.09
C SER A 7 -10.26 -5.96 6.95
N ALA A 8 -11.01 -5.21 6.13
CA ALA A 8 -11.76 -5.77 4.99
C ALA A 8 -10.85 -6.38 3.93
N VAL A 9 -9.71 -5.74 3.63
CA VAL A 9 -8.75 -6.20 2.62
C VAL A 9 -7.83 -7.31 3.13
N GLU A 10 -7.17 -7.10 4.28
CA GLU A 10 -6.09 -7.98 4.76
C GLU A 10 -6.59 -9.20 5.55
N PHE A 11 -7.71 -9.07 6.26
CA PHE A 11 -8.18 -10.12 7.17
C PHE A 11 -9.40 -10.86 6.63
N LYS A 12 -10.36 -10.13 6.06
CA LYS A 12 -11.58 -10.74 5.50
C LYS A 12 -11.45 -11.08 4.02
N TYR A 13 -10.62 -10.33 3.29
CA TYR A 13 -10.49 -10.42 1.84
C TYR A 13 -11.86 -10.40 1.14
N ASP A 14 -12.70 -9.44 1.53
CA ASP A 14 -14.06 -9.30 1.03
C ASP A 14 -14.16 -8.05 0.16
N ARG A 15 -14.41 -8.28 -1.13
CA ARG A 15 -14.48 -7.22 -2.14
C ARG A 15 -15.70 -6.33 -1.91
N HIS A 16 -16.85 -6.93 -1.62
CA HIS A 16 -18.09 -6.18 -1.46
C HIS A 16 -18.01 -5.29 -0.21
N LEU A 17 -17.51 -5.84 0.90
CA LEU A 17 -17.28 -5.06 2.12
C LEU A 17 -16.27 -3.92 1.88
N THR A 18 -15.24 -4.15 1.08
CA THR A 18 -14.26 -3.13 0.71
C THR A 18 -14.93 -1.99 -0.06
N ASP A 19 -15.79 -2.31 -1.02
CA ASP A 19 -16.52 -1.31 -1.82
C ASP A 19 -17.47 -0.47 -0.96
N VAL A 20 -18.23 -1.10 -0.06
CA VAL A 20 -19.12 -0.38 0.88
C VAL A 20 -18.34 0.60 1.76
N ILE A 21 -17.16 0.20 2.24
CA ILE A 21 -16.31 1.08 3.05
C ILE A 21 -15.75 2.23 2.20
N LEU A 22 -15.37 1.99 0.95
CA LEU A 22 -14.89 3.04 0.04
C LEU A 22 -15.99 4.04 -0.30
N ASP A 23 -17.22 3.58 -0.59
CA ASP A 23 -18.37 4.46 -0.85
C ASP A 23 -18.73 5.29 0.41
N THR A 24 -18.57 4.70 1.60
CA THR A 24 -18.71 5.43 2.87
C THR A 24 -17.62 6.49 3.02
N ILE A 25 -16.36 6.18 2.69
CA ILE A 25 -15.26 7.15 2.74
C ILE A 25 -15.51 8.30 1.75
N GLU A 26 -15.96 7.99 0.53
CA GLU A 26 -16.32 8.99 -0.48
C GLU A 26 -17.40 9.94 0.02
N SER A 27 -18.45 9.41 0.64
CA SER A 27 -19.54 10.20 1.24
C SER A 27 -19.08 11.09 2.41
N ASN A 28 -17.99 10.71 3.09
CA ASN A 28 -17.41 11.48 4.20
C ASN A 28 -16.37 12.51 3.73
N LEU A 29 -16.07 12.62 2.43
CA LEU A 29 -15.22 13.68 1.88
C LEU A 29 -16.01 15.00 1.80
N VAL A 30 -16.26 15.59 2.96
CA VAL A 30 -16.97 16.86 3.14
C VAL A 30 -16.05 17.95 3.71
N ASP A 31 -16.52 19.19 3.70
CA ASP A 31 -15.83 20.35 4.26
C ASP A 31 -14.37 20.48 3.78
N GLU A 32 -13.42 20.55 4.71
CA GLU A 32 -11.98 20.68 4.45
C GLU A 32 -11.38 19.49 3.68
N LEU A 33 -12.04 18.34 3.70
CA LEU A 33 -11.61 17.14 2.98
C LEU A 33 -12.16 17.06 1.56
N ASN A 34 -13.12 17.92 1.19
CA ASN A 34 -13.71 17.97 -0.15
C ASN A 34 -12.77 18.68 -1.13
N THR A 35 -11.61 18.09 -1.36
CA THR A 35 -10.60 18.59 -2.30
C THR A 35 -10.52 17.67 -3.52
N PRO A 36 -10.24 18.21 -4.72
CA PRO A 36 -10.06 17.39 -5.91
C PRO A 36 -8.93 16.37 -5.76
N GLU A 37 -7.90 16.68 -4.97
CA GLU A 37 -6.80 15.77 -4.68
C GLU A 37 -7.24 14.56 -3.84
N ASN A 38 -8.09 14.76 -2.83
CA ASN A 38 -8.61 13.65 -2.03
C ASN A 38 -9.51 12.71 -2.85
N HIS A 39 -10.36 13.28 -3.72
CA HIS A 39 -11.19 12.51 -4.65
C HIS A 39 -10.34 11.69 -5.63
N GLU A 40 -9.31 12.29 -6.20
CA GLU A 40 -8.39 11.61 -7.11
C GLU A 40 -7.58 10.51 -6.39
N ASN A 41 -7.12 10.76 -5.17
CA ASN A 41 -6.44 9.76 -4.36
C ASN A 41 -7.35 8.56 -4.04
N LEU A 42 -8.61 8.81 -3.69
CA LEU A 42 -9.60 7.75 -3.44
C LEU A 42 -9.88 6.95 -4.72
N LYS A 43 -10.05 7.63 -5.86
CA LYS A 43 -10.25 7.00 -7.17
C LYS A 43 -9.08 6.10 -7.56
N ARG A 44 -7.85 6.57 -7.35
CA ARG A 44 -6.62 5.77 -7.60
C ARG A 44 -6.57 4.53 -6.72
N LEU A 45 -6.88 4.69 -5.43
CA LEU A 45 -6.93 3.58 -4.48
C LEU A 45 -7.97 2.53 -4.91
N ARG A 46 -9.20 2.96 -5.19
CA ARG A 46 -10.29 2.09 -5.66
C ARG A 46 -9.89 1.34 -6.94
N SER A 47 -9.35 2.06 -7.91
CA SER A 47 -8.89 1.49 -9.19
C SER A 47 -7.78 0.46 -8.99
N TYR A 48 -6.82 0.75 -8.09
CA TYR A 48 -5.76 -0.18 -7.75
C TYR A 48 -6.29 -1.47 -7.13
N LEU A 49 -7.15 -1.35 -6.10
CA LEU A 49 -7.72 -2.49 -5.38
C LEU A 49 -8.55 -3.39 -6.31
N HIS A 50 -9.36 -2.81 -7.20
CA HIS A 50 -10.11 -3.59 -8.17
C HIS A 50 -9.23 -4.30 -9.19
N ARG A 51 -8.26 -3.58 -9.77
CA ARG A 51 -7.37 -4.15 -10.80
C ARG A 51 -6.49 -5.26 -10.24
N ARG A 52 -6.01 -5.11 -9.01
CA ARG A 52 -5.04 -6.00 -8.37
C ARG A 52 -5.67 -6.93 -7.33
N TRP A 53 -7.00 -7.06 -7.30
CA TRP A 53 -7.70 -7.78 -6.24
C TRP A 53 -7.14 -9.19 -6.00
N VAL A 54 -6.92 -9.96 -7.08
CA VAL A 54 -6.35 -11.31 -7.03
C VAL A 54 -4.90 -11.27 -6.52
N ASP A 55 -4.12 -10.28 -6.98
CA ASP A 55 -2.70 -10.12 -6.65
C ASP A 55 -2.45 -9.68 -5.21
N ILE A 56 -3.44 -9.07 -4.53
CA ILE A 56 -3.34 -8.60 -3.14
C ILE A 56 -3.92 -9.57 -2.12
N LYS A 57 -4.28 -10.80 -2.53
CA LYS A 57 -4.78 -11.84 -1.62
C LYS A 57 -3.90 -11.92 -0.35
N PRO A 58 -4.43 -11.93 0.87
CA PRO A 58 -3.58 -11.91 2.06
C PRO A 58 -2.66 -13.13 2.14
N PHE A 59 -1.41 -12.94 2.62
CA PHE A 59 -0.42 -14.02 2.76
C PHE A 59 -0.97 -15.22 3.53
N LYS A 60 -1.72 -14.98 4.60
CA LYS A 60 -2.36 -16.03 5.43
C LYS A 60 -3.36 -16.89 4.66
N MET A 61 -3.93 -16.36 3.58
CA MET A 61 -4.86 -17.05 2.68
C MET A 61 -4.17 -17.60 1.42
N ARG A 62 -2.87 -17.36 1.28
CA ARG A 62 -2.03 -18.01 0.26
C ARG A 62 -1.38 -19.22 0.91
N HIS A 63 -1.35 -20.34 0.20
CA HIS A 63 -0.66 -21.55 0.66
C HIS A 63 0.86 -21.40 0.51
N LEU A 64 1.45 -20.45 1.24
CA LEU A 64 2.87 -20.13 1.20
C LEU A 64 3.56 -20.69 2.44
N SER A 65 4.79 -21.16 2.27
CA SER A 65 5.65 -21.63 3.36
C SER A 65 6.07 -20.52 4.33
N VAL A 66 5.98 -19.25 3.91
CA VAL A 66 6.38 -18.08 4.69
C VAL A 66 5.16 -17.20 4.98
N ILE A 67 4.87 -17.01 6.27
CA ILE A 67 3.65 -16.32 6.76
C ILE A 67 3.94 -14.86 7.16
N LYS A 68 5.21 -14.50 7.37
CA LYS A 68 5.65 -13.14 7.72
C LYS A 68 6.88 -12.74 6.88
N ALA A 69 6.67 -11.97 5.83
CA ALA A 69 7.75 -11.47 4.96
C ALA A 69 7.86 -9.93 4.95
N ILE A 70 6.78 -9.21 5.27
CA ILE A 70 6.72 -7.73 5.15
C ILE A 70 7.79 -7.06 6.03
N GLY A 71 7.94 -7.48 7.28
CA GLY A 71 8.95 -6.90 8.19
C GLY A 71 10.39 -7.09 7.72
N CYS A 72 10.68 -8.17 6.99
CA CYS A 72 11.99 -8.38 6.35
C CYS A 72 12.19 -7.42 5.17
N CYS A 73 11.17 -7.27 4.32
CA CYS A 73 11.21 -6.33 3.20
C CYS A 73 11.39 -4.87 3.67
N GLU A 74 10.63 -4.44 4.69
CA GLU A 74 10.71 -3.07 5.24
C GLU A 74 12.05 -2.81 5.95
N SER A 75 12.54 -3.79 6.73
CA SER A 75 13.84 -3.68 7.41
C SER A 75 15.01 -3.59 6.43
N ASN A 76 14.96 -4.35 5.34
CA ASN A 76 15.96 -4.28 4.29
C ASN A 76 15.85 -2.96 3.50
N HIS A 77 14.64 -2.53 3.15
CA HIS A 77 14.41 -1.24 2.48
C HIS A 77 15.02 -0.08 3.27
N ARG A 78 14.82 -0.03 4.59
CA ARG A 78 15.38 1.02 5.46
C ARG A 78 16.92 1.09 5.40
N LYS A 79 17.59 -0.07 5.39
CA LYS A 79 19.06 -0.13 5.26
C LYS A 79 19.52 0.43 3.91
N TYR A 80 18.85 0.07 2.82
CA TYR A 80 19.17 0.60 1.49
C TYR A 80 18.95 2.11 1.42
N THR A 81 17.80 2.62 1.91
CA THR A 81 17.53 4.06 1.93
C THR A 81 18.59 4.83 2.72
N TYR A 82 19.04 4.32 3.87
CA TYR A 82 20.07 4.99 4.67
C TYR A 82 21.47 4.94 4.06
N ARG A 83 21.81 3.92 3.27
CA ARG A 83 23.10 3.88 2.54
C ARG A 83 23.20 4.96 1.46
N VAL A 84 22.07 5.34 0.87
CA VAL A 84 21.97 6.36 -0.20
C VAL A 84 21.75 7.76 0.37
N LYS A 85 21.03 7.87 1.49
CA LYS A 85 20.71 9.15 2.12
C LYS A 85 21.96 9.80 2.73
N GLY A 86 22.38 10.94 2.17
CA GLY A 86 23.46 11.78 2.71
C GLY A 86 24.85 11.55 2.10
N GLN A 87 25.00 10.62 1.15
CA GLN A 87 26.28 10.34 0.48
C GLN A 87 26.44 11.02 -0.90
N GLY A 88 25.52 11.88 -1.31
CA GLY A 88 25.55 12.52 -2.64
C GLY A 88 25.42 11.53 -3.82
N LYS A 89 25.30 10.22 -3.54
CA LYS A 89 24.98 9.18 -4.50
C LYS A 89 23.51 9.37 -4.87
N TYR A 90 23.29 9.99 -6.02
CA TYR A 90 21.97 10.06 -6.63
C TYR A 90 21.44 8.63 -6.85
N TRP A 91 20.13 8.51 -7.07
CA TRP A 91 19.54 7.29 -7.64
C TRP A 91 20.02 7.14 -9.10
N SER A 92 21.32 6.91 -9.28
CA SER A 92 21.99 6.65 -10.55
C SER A 92 22.53 5.23 -10.56
N GLU A 93 22.82 4.71 -11.76
CA GLU A 93 23.38 3.37 -11.97
C GLU A 93 24.68 3.18 -11.17
N ASP A 94 25.60 4.16 -11.22
CA ASP A 94 26.83 4.20 -10.41
C ASP A 94 26.56 4.18 -8.89
N GLY A 95 25.46 4.82 -8.46
CA GLY A 95 25.03 4.84 -7.07
C GLY A 95 24.52 3.47 -6.61
N ALA A 96 23.84 2.74 -7.49
CA ALA A 96 23.32 1.40 -7.25
C ALA A 96 24.41 0.31 -7.27
N GLU A 97 25.39 0.40 -8.16
CA GLU A 97 26.53 -0.53 -8.19
C GLU A 97 27.35 -0.48 -6.90
N GLY A 98 27.52 0.72 -6.32
CA GLY A 98 28.20 0.89 -5.04
C GLY A 98 27.40 0.43 -3.80
N MET A 99 26.23 -0.18 -3.97
CA MET A 99 25.38 -0.70 -2.88
C MET A 99 25.40 -2.23 -2.75
N CYS A 100 25.84 -2.95 -3.80
CA CYS A 100 25.88 -4.42 -3.88
C CYS A 100 27.07 -5.03 -3.12
#